data_AF-A0A815KME5-F1
#
_entry.id   AF-A0A815KME5-F1
#
_cell.length_a   1.000
_cell.length_b   1.000
_cell.length_c   1.000
_cell.angle_alpha   90.00
_cell.angle_beta   90.00
_cell.angle_gamma   90.00
#
_symmetry.space_group_name_H-M   'P 1'
#
loop_
_entity.id
_entity.type
_entity.pdbx_description
1 polymer ?
#
loop_
_entity_poly.entity_id
_entity_poly.type
_entity_poly.pdbx_seq_one_letter_code
_entity_poly.pdbx_strand_id
1 'polypeptide(L)'
;MEIYTNREYLLHRQEYTFNDSVIVPIGGGKDSIVTLELLKKYLQRKIPMIINPPKATLETALMAVLLKRLSDHQNILILDFGREGQSTYRTIRKFLPDRTVYIADRNENLINDKQLTNDRKVVLKLGQNYLEHLAQYDSIIKTLGISLKDHPNLAEDPRILLN
;
A
#
# COMPACT_ATOMS: atom_id res chain seq x y z
N MET A 1 19.35 33.59 -3.09
CA MET A 1 19.47 33.70 -1.62
C MET A 1 20.94 33.68 -1.30
N GLU A 2 21.49 34.76 -0.77
CA GLU A 2 22.92 34.83 -0.40
C GLU A 2 23.03 34.68 1.12
N ILE A 3 23.85 33.73 1.55
CA ILE A 3 24.12 33.43 2.97
C ILE A 3 25.53 33.91 3.28
N TYR A 4 25.66 34.80 4.25
CA TYR A 4 26.96 35.28 4.74
C TYR A 4 27.35 34.51 6.00
N THR A 5 28.58 34.01 6.05
CA THR A 5 29.13 33.24 7.19
C THR A 5 30.21 34.04 7.91
N ASN A 6 30.23 33.98 9.25
CA ASN A 6 31.26 34.59 10.07
C ASN A 6 32.41 33.57 10.26
N ARG A 7 33.61 33.97 9.85
CA ARG A 7 34.73 33.07 9.54
C ARG A 7 35.33 32.41 10.78
N GLU A 8 35.13 31.10 10.92
CA GLU A 8 36.13 30.15 11.47
C GLU A 8 36.12 28.77 10.78
N TYR A 9 35.09 28.41 10.01
CA TYR A 9 35.05 27.18 9.20
C TYR A 9 34.68 27.50 7.75
N LEU A 10 35.62 27.25 6.82
CA LEU A 10 35.40 27.36 5.37
C LEU A 10 34.53 26.17 4.91
N LEU A 11 33.21 26.37 4.84
CA LEU A 11 32.31 25.40 4.23
C LEU A 11 32.56 25.36 2.72
N HIS A 12 32.83 24.17 2.18
CA HIS A 12 32.92 23.98 0.73
C HIS A 12 31.57 24.28 0.09
N ARG A 13 31.57 25.10 -0.97
CA ARG A 13 30.39 25.40 -1.78
C ARG A 13 29.83 24.08 -2.33
N GLN A 14 28.62 23.73 -1.92
CA GLN A 14 27.85 22.66 -2.54
C GLN A 14 27.02 23.26 -3.67
N GLU A 15 27.17 22.73 -4.89
CA GLU A 15 26.28 23.05 -6.00
C GLU A 15 25.13 22.05 -6.01
N TYR A 16 23.90 22.56 -6.02
CA TYR A 16 22.69 21.75 -6.08
C TYR A 16 22.01 21.96 -7.42
N THR A 17 21.75 20.87 -8.13
CA THR A 17 20.89 20.88 -9.32
C THR A 17 19.49 20.52 -8.87
N PHE A 18 18.59 21.49 -8.86
CA PHE A 18 17.18 21.23 -8.55
C PHE A 18 16.48 20.68 -9.78
N ASN A 19 15.56 19.73 -9.59
CA ASN A 19 14.62 19.33 -10.63
C ASN A 19 13.34 20.18 -10.52
N ASP A 20 12.55 20.26 -11.58
CA ASP A 20 11.29 21.04 -11.61
C ASP A 20 10.15 20.39 -10.79
N SER A 21 10.47 19.56 -9.79
CA SER A 21 9.46 18.96 -8.93
C SER A 21 9.12 19.89 -7.76
N VAL A 22 7.82 20.06 -7.51
CA VAL A 22 7.33 20.93 -6.45
C VAL A 22 6.69 20.08 -5.35
N ILE A 23 7.12 20.30 -4.11
CA ILE A 23 6.44 19.76 -2.92
C ILE A 23 5.22 20.64 -2.64
N VAL A 24 4.05 20.02 -2.56
CA VAL A 24 2.80 20.74 -2.26
C VAL A 24 2.34 20.35 -0.86
N PRO A 25 2.46 21.24 0.14
CA PRO A 25 1.99 20.96 1.48
C PRO A 25 0.45 20.95 1.53
N ILE A 26 -0.13 19.86 2.04
CA ILE A 26 -1.56 19.63 2.13
C ILE A 26 -1.97 19.64 3.61
N GLY A 27 -2.69 20.68 4.01
CA GLY A 27 -3.39 20.72 5.30
C GLY A 27 -4.77 20.05 5.22
N GLY A 28 -5.44 19.86 6.36
CA GLY A 28 -6.72 19.16 6.47
C GLY A 28 -7.97 19.90 5.95
N GLY A 29 -7.82 21.09 5.36
CA GLY A 29 -8.94 21.87 4.81
C GLY A 29 -9.28 21.51 3.36
N LYS A 30 -10.48 21.89 2.91
CA LYS A 30 -10.95 21.76 1.52
C LYS A 30 -10.09 22.53 0.50
N ASP A 31 -9.39 23.57 0.95
CA ASP A 31 -8.65 24.46 0.05
C ASP A 31 -7.39 23.78 -0.50
N SER A 32 -6.84 22.80 0.24
CA SER A 32 -5.68 22.02 -0.21
C SER A 32 -6.00 21.14 -1.42
N ILE A 33 -7.18 20.49 -1.46
CA ILE A 33 -7.57 19.64 -2.58
C ILE A 33 -7.90 20.48 -3.82
N VAL A 34 -8.53 21.64 -3.64
CA VAL A 34 -8.79 22.60 -4.72
C VAL A 34 -7.48 23.11 -5.30
N THR A 35 -6.52 23.47 -4.43
CA THR A 35 -5.18 23.91 -4.85
C THR A 35 -4.44 22.82 -5.62
N LEU A 36 -4.47 21.57 -5.13
CA LEU A 36 -3.89 20.44 -5.85
C LEU A 36 -4.51 20.25 -7.23
N GLU A 37 -5.83 20.36 -7.34
CA GLU A 37 -6.54 20.23 -8.61
C GLU A 37 -6.18 21.34 -9.59
N LEU A 38 -6.06 22.58 -9.12
CA LEU A 38 -5.60 23.69 -9.96
C LEU A 38 -4.15 23.50 -10.41
N LEU A 39 -3.26 23.10 -9.49
CA LEU A 39 -1.87 22.81 -9.80
C LEU A 39 -1.71 21.64 -10.78
N LYS A 40 -2.70 20.73 -10.91
CA LYS A 40 -2.67 19.65 -11.91
C LYS A 40 -2.35 20.17 -13.31
N LYS A 41 -2.85 21.35 -13.67
CA LYS A 41 -2.71 21.95 -15.00
C LYS A 41 -1.36 22.61 -15.25
N TYR A 42 -0.61 22.98 -14.21
CA TYR A 42 0.54 23.88 -14.34
C TYR A 42 1.90 23.24 -14.07
N LEU A 43 1.98 22.18 -13.27
CA LEU A 43 3.27 21.56 -12.93
C LEU A 43 3.38 20.14 -13.52
N GLN A 44 4.55 19.75 -13.99
CA GLN A 44 4.79 18.42 -14.58
C GLN A 44 4.90 17.33 -13.50
N ARG A 45 5.52 17.62 -12.35
CA ARG A 45 5.75 16.66 -11.27
C ARG A 45 5.48 17.29 -9.89
N LYS A 46 4.45 16.80 -9.19
CA LYS A 46 4.06 17.26 -7.84
C LYS A 46 4.27 16.14 -6.85
N ILE A 47 4.73 16.50 -5.66
CA ILE A 47 4.82 15.57 -4.53
C ILE A 47 3.94 16.15 -3.41
N PRO A 48 2.66 15.76 -3.31
CA PRO A 48 1.81 16.20 -2.22
C PRO A 48 2.35 15.67 -0.89
N MET A 49 2.44 16.55 0.11
CA MET A 49 2.91 16.21 1.46
C MET A 49 1.85 16.59 2.47
N ILE A 50 1.25 15.61 3.15
CA ILE A 50 0.24 15.90 4.18
C ILE A 50 0.96 16.42 5.43
N ILE A 51 0.67 17.65 5.84
CA ILE A 51 1.26 18.25 7.03
C ILE A 51 0.45 17.86 8.25
N ASN A 52 1.13 17.31 9.26
CA ASN A 52 0.57 16.92 10.56
C ASN A 52 -0.75 16.14 10.42
N PRO A 53 -0.76 15.00 9.69
CA PRO A 53 -1.97 14.28 9.42
C PRO A 53 -2.53 13.67 10.71
N PRO A 54 -3.83 13.89 11.04
CA PRO A 54 -4.47 13.08 12.06
C PRO A 54 -4.52 11.62 11.61
N LYS A 55 -4.65 10.70 12.56
CA LYS A 55 -4.71 9.25 12.29
C LYS A 55 -5.70 8.90 11.17
N ALA A 56 -6.89 9.51 11.17
CA ALA A 56 -7.91 9.28 10.15
C ALA A 56 -7.45 9.66 8.73
N THR A 57 -6.64 10.71 8.58
CA THR A 57 -6.08 11.12 7.29
C THR A 57 -5.02 10.14 6.81
N LEU A 58 -4.16 9.64 7.71
CA LEU A 58 -3.20 8.59 7.38
C LEU A 58 -3.91 7.31 6.91
N GLU A 59 -4.92 6.85 7.67
CA GLU A 59 -5.70 5.67 7.32
C GLU A 59 -6.40 5.84 5.96
N THR A 60 -6.96 7.02 5.69
CA THR A 60 -7.59 7.32 4.40
C THR A 60 -6.58 7.27 3.24
N ALA A 61 -5.41 7.89 3.42
CA ALA A 61 -4.36 7.89 2.40
C ALA A 61 -3.83 6.48 2.13
N LEU A 62 -3.57 5.70 3.19
CA LEU A 62 -3.14 4.30 3.09
C LEU A 62 -4.19 3.46 2.35
N MET A 63 -5.48 3.63 2.69
CA MET A 63 -6.57 2.93 1.99
C MET A 63 -6.64 3.32 0.52
N ALA A 64 -6.50 4.60 0.17
CA ALA A 64 -6.49 5.03 -1.22
C ALA A 64 -5.32 4.43 -2.01
N VAL A 65 -4.12 4.37 -1.41
CA VAL A 65 -2.94 3.74 -2.00
C VAL A 65 -3.17 2.24 -2.20
N LEU A 66 -3.71 1.55 -1.18
CA LEU A 66 -4.06 0.14 -1.29
C LEU A 66 -5.05 -0.09 -2.43
N LEU A 67 -6.17 0.63 -2.44
CA LEU A 67 -7.19 0.50 -3.50
C LEU A 67 -6.64 0.76 -4.89
N LYS A 68 -5.77 1.77 -5.05
CA LYS A 68 -5.12 2.04 -6.34
C LYS A 68 -4.25 0.86 -6.78
N ARG A 69 -3.40 0.33 -5.89
CA ARG A 69 -2.59 -0.87 -6.19
C ARG A 69 -3.47 -2.06 -6.57
N LEU A 70 -4.51 -2.34 -5.79
CA LEU A 70 -5.43 -3.45 -6.05
C LEU A 70 -6.28 -3.24 -7.32
N SER A 71 -6.41 -2.01 -7.81
CA SER A 71 -7.07 -1.73 -9.08
C SER A 71 -6.18 -2.05 -10.28
N ASP A 72 -4.86 -1.83 -10.13
CA ASP A 72 -3.87 -2.00 -11.19
C ASP A 72 -3.40 -3.46 -11.35
N HIS A 73 -3.64 -4.32 -10.36
CA HIS A 73 -3.26 -5.74 -10.34
C HIS A 73 -4.48 -6.67 -10.50
N GLN A 74 -4.31 -7.79 -11.20
CA GLN A 74 -5.42 -8.72 -11.46
C GLN A 74 -5.48 -9.86 -10.44
N ASN A 75 -4.32 -10.41 -10.07
CA ASN A 75 -4.22 -11.57 -9.19
C ASN A 75 -3.71 -11.15 -7.81
N ILE A 76 -4.64 -10.87 -6.89
CA ILE A 76 -4.35 -10.42 -5.52
C ILE A 76 -4.46 -11.60 -4.55
N LEU A 77 -3.38 -11.88 -3.84
CA LEU A 77 -3.34 -12.88 -2.77
C LEU A 77 -3.37 -12.22 -1.40
N ILE A 78 -4.25 -12.66 -0.51
CA ILE A 78 -4.18 -12.42 0.93
C ILE A 78 -3.49 -13.63 1.56
N LEU A 79 -2.37 -13.38 2.23
CA LEU A 79 -1.59 -14.39 2.93
C LEU A 79 -1.91 -14.33 4.43
N ASP A 80 -2.46 -15.41 4.98
CA ASP A 80 -3.09 -15.52 6.32
C ASP A 80 -4.44 -14.81 6.41
N PHE A 81 -5.46 -15.53 6.85
CA PHE A 81 -6.83 -15.06 7.01
C PHE A 81 -7.23 -14.84 8.48
N GLY A 82 -6.28 -14.42 9.31
CA GLY A 82 -6.54 -13.86 10.63
C GLY A 82 -7.31 -12.53 10.62
N ARG A 83 -7.31 -11.80 11.74
CA ARG A 83 -8.11 -10.56 11.92
C ARG A 83 -7.82 -9.48 10.86
N GLU A 84 -6.54 -9.30 10.51
CA GLU A 84 -6.10 -8.33 9.51
C GLU A 84 -6.44 -8.79 8.08
N GLY A 85 -6.30 -10.08 7.79
CA GLY A 85 -6.67 -10.68 6.50
C GLY A 85 -8.16 -10.53 6.24
N GLN A 86 -9.00 -10.79 7.25
CA GLN A 86 -10.44 -10.56 7.20
C GLN A 86 -10.79 -9.07 6.99
N SER A 87 -10.07 -8.16 7.67
CA SER A 87 -10.27 -6.71 7.48
C SER A 87 -9.94 -6.25 6.07
N THR A 88 -8.83 -6.77 5.54
CA THR A 88 -8.39 -6.54 4.15
C THR A 88 -9.44 -7.06 3.18
N TYR A 89 -9.88 -8.31 3.33
CA TYR A 89 -10.93 -8.90 2.50
C TYR A 89 -12.24 -8.10 2.52
N ARG A 90 -12.71 -7.66 3.70
CA ARG A 90 -13.91 -6.80 3.81
C ARG A 90 -13.73 -5.48 3.06
N THR A 91 -12.54 -4.88 3.14
CA THR A 91 -12.22 -3.65 2.41
C THR A 91 -12.26 -3.89 0.90
N ILE A 92 -11.63 -4.97 0.42
CA ILE A 92 -11.65 -5.33 -1.00
C ILE A 92 -13.09 -5.55 -1.47
N ARG A 93 -13.90 -6.31 -0.75
CA ARG A 93 -15.30 -6.54 -1.14
C ARG A 93 -16.16 -5.29 -1.12
N LYS A 94 -15.86 -4.34 -0.23
CA LYS A 94 -16.57 -3.06 -0.15
C LYS A 94 -16.28 -2.16 -1.36
N PHE A 95 -15.03 -2.10 -1.82
CA PHE A 95 -14.61 -1.12 -2.84
C PHE A 95 -14.34 -1.72 -4.23
N LEU A 96 -14.07 -3.03 -4.29
CA LEU A 96 -13.78 -3.80 -5.51
C LEU A 96 -14.60 -5.11 -5.51
N PRO A 97 -15.94 -5.03 -5.50
CA PRO A 97 -16.83 -6.18 -5.25
C PRO A 97 -16.66 -7.32 -6.26
N ASP A 98 -16.35 -7.01 -7.52
CA ASP A 98 -16.23 -7.99 -8.61
C ASP A 98 -14.84 -8.62 -8.73
N ARG A 99 -13.86 -8.13 -7.95
CA ARG A 99 -12.46 -8.57 -8.04
C ARG A 99 -12.31 -10.01 -7.54
N THR A 100 -11.63 -10.87 -8.29
CA THR A 100 -11.24 -12.18 -7.75
C THR A 100 -10.17 -12.00 -6.68
N VAL A 101 -10.37 -12.60 -5.51
CA VAL A 101 -9.46 -12.53 -4.37
C VAL A 101 -9.00 -13.93 -4.04
N TYR A 102 -7.68 -14.12 -3.99
CA TYR A 102 -7.09 -15.38 -3.56
C TYR A 102 -6.76 -15.28 -2.08
N ILE A 103 -7.06 -16.33 -1.30
CA ILE A 103 -6.74 -16.39 0.12
C ILE A 103 -5.93 -17.65 0.35
N ALA A 104 -4.71 -17.48 0.85
CA ALA A 104 -3.84 -18.60 1.22
C ALA A 104 -3.66 -18.65 2.74
N ASP A 105 -3.94 -19.81 3.32
CA ASP A 105 -3.84 -20.03 4.78
C ASP A 105 -3.50 -21.50 5.06
N ARG A 106 -2.80 -21.76 6.16
CA ARG A 106 -2.53 -23.14 6.60
C ARG A 106 -3.80 -23.82 7.15
N ASN A 107 -4.75 -23.05 7.66
CA ASN A 107 -5.97 -23.54 8.28
C ASN A 107 -6.99 -24.01 7.22
N GLU A 108 -7.07 -25.31 7.03
CA GLU A 108 -8.04 -25.93 6.11
C GLU A 108 -9.50 -25.70 6.49
N ASN A 109 -9.79 -25.39 7.77
CA ASN A 109 -11.17 -25.16 8.21
C ASN A 109 -11.79 -23.90 7.60
N LEU A 110 -11.02 -23.00 6.98
CA LEU A 110 -11.55 -21.87 6.24
C LEU A 110 -12.44 -22.28 5.07
N ILE A 111 -12.33 -23.52 4.58
CA ILE A 111 -13.26 -24.08 3.59
C ILE A 111 -14.71 -24.12 4.10
N ASN A 112 -14.92 -24.06 5.41
CA ASN A 112 -16.23 -24.06 6.05
C ASN A 112 -16.69 -22.64 6.45
N ASP A 113 -15.88 -21.61 6.19
CA ASP A 113 -16.25 -20.23 6.49
C ASP A 113 -17.38 -19.79 5.56
N LYS A 114 -18.55 -19.47 6.13
CA LYS A 114 -19.75 -19.06 5.38
C LYS A 114 -19.55 -17.78 4.58
N GLN A 115 -18.70 -16.87 5.04
CA GLN A 115 -18.40 -15.62 4.34
C GLN A 115 -17.61 -15.91 3.07
N LEU A 116 -16.62 -16.81 3.14
CA LEU A 116 -15.77 -17.17 2.01
C LEU A 116 -16.48 -18.10 1.02
N THR A 117 -17.19 -19.11 1.52
CA THR A 117 -17.91 -20.10 0.69
C THR A 117 -19.05 -19.51 -0.11
N ASN A 118 -19.74 -18.50 0.41
CA ASN A 118 -20.80 -17.80 -0.32
C ASN A 118 -20.25 -16.81 -1.37
N ASP A 119 -18.96 -16.50 -1.32
CA ASP A 119 -18.33 -15.55 -2.22
C ASP A 119 -17.68 -16.26 -3.41
N ARG A 120 -18.40 -16.27 -4.53
CA ARG A 120 -17.95 -16.90 -5.79
C ARG A 120 -16.70 -16.27 -6.40
N LYS A 121 -16.27 -15.10 -5.90
CA LYS A 121 -15.06 -14.40 -6.35
C LYS A 121 -13.88 -14.67 -5.42
N VAL A 122 -14.00 -15.59 -4.46
CA VAL A 122 -12.90 -16.04 -3.60
C VAL A 122 -12.36 -17.37 -4.11
N VAL A 123 -11.03 -17.47 -4.14
CA VAL A 123 -10.31 -18.71 -4.42
C VAL A 123 -9.45 -19.03 -3.20
N LEU A 124 -9.70 -20.19 -2.59
CA LEU A 124 -9.00 -20.63 -1.39
C LEU A 124 -7.83 -21.54 -1.76
N LYS A 125 -6.66 -21.27 -1.16
CA LYS A 125 -5.47 -22.12 -1.22
C LYS A 125 -5.08 -22.51 0.20
N LEU A 126 -5.53 -23.69 0.64
CA LEU A 126 -5.44 -24.08 2.05
C LEU A 126 -4.43 -25.21 2.30
N GLY A 127 -4.07 -25.39 3.56
CA GLY A 127 -3.29 -26.53 4.03
C GLY A 127 -1.79 -26.33 3.94
N GLN A 128 -1.04 -27.43 4.01
CA GLN A 128 0.42 -27.37 4.15
C GLN A 128 1.15 -26.71 2.96
N ASN A 129 0.54 -26.75 1.77
CA ASN A 129 1.11 -26.26 0.52
C ASN A 129 0.60 -24.86 0.14
N TYR A 130 0.01 -24.12 1.09
CA TYR A 130 -0.56 -22.79 0.85
C TYR A 130 0.45 -21.74 0.34
N LEU A 131 1.75 -21.96 0.55
CA LEU A 131 2.85 -21.10 0.07
C LEU A 131 3.41 -21.50 -1.30
N GLU A 132 2.88 -22.53 -1.96
CA GLU A 132 3.36 -22.93 -3.29
C GLU A 132 2.77 -22.04 -4.41
N HIS A 133 3.43 -21.99 -5.57
CA HIS A 133 2.95 -21.29 -6.77
C HIS A 133 2.60 -19.80 -6.56
N LEU A 134 3.34 -19.09 -5.69
CA LEU A 134 3.11 -17.66 -5.44
C LEU A 134 3.51 -16.76 -6.63
N ALA A 135 4.28 -17.29 -7.58
CA ALA A 135 4.71 -16.59 -8.79
C ALA A 135 3.56 -16.08 -9.68
N GLN A 136 2.37 -16.69 -9.58
CA GLN A 136 1.21 -16.33 -10.40
C GLN A 136 0.48 -15.04 -9.93
N TYR A 137 0.79 -14.56 -8.73
CA TYR A 137 0.14 -13.40 -8.13
C TYR A 137 0.94 -12.14 -8.40
N ASP A 138 0.24 -11.07 -8.79
CA ASP A 138 0.83 -9.76 -9.06
C ASP A 138 1.06 -8.96 -7.77
N SER A 139 0.29 -9.27 -6.73
CA SER A 139 0.37 -8.63 -5.41
C SER A 139 0.03 -9.62 -4.31
N ILE A 140 0.83 -9.61 -3.24
CA ILE A 140 0.66 -10.46 -2.07
C ILE A 140 0.49 -9.54 -0.86
N ILE A 141 -0.69 -9.51 -0.26
CA ILE A 141 -0.95 -8.79 0.98
C ILE A 141 -0.61 -9.72 2.13
N LYS A 142 0.45 -9.40 2.85
CA LYS A 142 0.88 -10.18 4.01
C LYS A 142 0.32 -9.57 5.29
N THR A 143 -0.28 -10.40 6.14
CA THR A 143 -0.65 -9.99 7.51
C THR A 143 0.47 -10.33 8.52
N LEU A 144 0.48 -9.66 9.68
CA LEU A 144 1.56 -9.77 10.66
C LEU A 144 1.72 -11.18 11.28
N GLY A 145 0.73 -12.08 11.10
CA GLY A 145 0.65 -13.39 11.74
C GLY A 145 1.66 -14.44 11.25
N ILE A 146 2.13 -14.35 9.99
CA ILE A 146 3.06 -15.34 9.43
C ILE A 146 4.52 -14.91 9.61
N SER A 147 5.25 -15.71 10.38
CA SER A 147 6.71 -15.70 10.38
C SER A 147 7.21 -16.20 9.03
N LEU A 148 7.68 -15.28 8.18
CA LEU A 148 8.37 -15.63 6.92
C LEU A 148 9.84 -16.04 7.15
N LYS A 149 10.25 -16.28 8.39
CA LYS A 149 11.63 -16.66 8.74
C LYS A 149 12.07 -17.93 8.00
N ASP A 150 11.15 -18.85 7.77
CA ASP A 150 11.42 -20.11 7.07
C ASP A 150 11.33 -19.96 5.53
N HIS A 151 10.96 -18.78 5.04
CA HIS A 151 10.81 -18.45 3.62
C HIS A 151 11.48 -17.09 3.31
N PRO A 152 12.82 -16.97 3.43
CA PRO A 152 13.54 -15.70 3.27
C PRO A 152 13.32 -15.05 1.90
N ASN A 153 13.23 -15.86 0.84
CA ASN A 153 12.93 -15.38 -0.52
C ASN A 153 11.56 -14.70 -0.63
N LEU A 154 10.61 -15.08 0.23
CA LEU A 154 9.30 -14.45 0.28
C LEU A 154 9.38 -13.12 1.03
N ALA A 155 10.19 -13.02 2.09
CA ALA A 155 10.33 -11.77 2.87
C ALA A 155 10.89 -10.59 2.05
N GLU A 156 11.71 -10.86 1.02
CA GLU A 156 12.28 -9.83 0.14
C GLU A 156 11.50 -9.66 -1.18
N ASP A 157 10.38 -10.37 -1.36
CA ASP A 157 9.62 -10.31 -2.61
C ASP A 157 8.94 -8.93 -2.77
N PRO A 158 9.25 -8.17 -3.84
CA PRO A 158 8.72 -6.81 -4.04
C PRO A 158 7.21 -6.77 -4.25
N ARG A 159 6.56 -7.91 -4.49
CA ARG A 159 5.11 -8.04 -4.61
C ARG A 159 4.43 -8.08 -3.25
N ILE A 160 5.18 -8.26 -2.16
CA ILE A 160 4.62 -8.25 -0.80
C ILE A 160 4.31 -6.83 -0.36
N LEU A 161 3.03 -6.62 -0.07
CA LEU A 161 2.51 -5.45 0.60
C LEU A 161 2.39 -5.79 2.08
N LEU A 162 3.20 -5.12 2.91
CA LEU A 162 3.03 -5.13 4.35
C LEU A 162 1.86 -4.21 4.70
N ASN A 163 0.87 -4.75 5.41
CA ASN A 163 -0.25 -3.99 5.95
C ASN A 163 0.04 -3.56 7.38
#